data_AF-D8FL17-F1
#
_entry.id   AF-D8FL17-F1
#
_cell.length_a   1.000
_cell.length_b   1.000
_cell.length_c   1.000
_cell.angle_alpha   90.00
_cell.angle_beta   90.00
_cell.angle_gamma   90.00
#
_symmetry.space_group_name_H-M   'P 1'
#
loop_
_entity.id
_entity.type
_entity.pdbx_description
1 polymer ?
#
loop_
_entity_poly.entity_id
_entity_poly.type
_entity_poly.pdbx_seq_one_letter_code
_entity_poly.pdbx_strand_id
1 'polypeptide(L)'
;MISMAITKIHPIKSTLNLAIDYITKSEKTDEKIQERIDLAIKNKENPTKKRVGNVIDISTNEKAQSSKGYEVWARKHNIKTMADSIIKLREQGINSITHLDDLIKKSADDRQDLLDKIKKIETEMKSLSQDMENINTINKYREIYKYHKKNPDDKQFAEEYYSELSVYKIAAKGILENYNKLPNTKEILSKLDELQEKKNTLMQEYSFSKSTIDKLYKTRKTMGFI
;
A
#
# COMPACT_ATOMS: atom_id res chain seq x y z
N MET A 1 -56.66 54.69 23.04
CA MET A 1 -56.44 53.24 23.16
C MET A 1 -55.67 52.75 21.94
N ILE A 2 -54.38 52.45 22.08
CA ILE A 2 -53.70 51.41 21.28
C ILE A 2 -52.69 50.75 22.22
N SER A 3 -53.06 49.60 22.80
CA SER A 3 -52.14 48.75 23.55
C SER A 3 -51.42 47.86 22.54
N MET A 4 -50.13 48.11 22.33
CA MET A 4 -49.30 47.34 21.40
C MET A 4 -48.71 46.12 22.15
N ALA A 5 -49.18 44.92 21.83
CA ALA A 5 -48.68 43.68 22.42
C ALA A 5 -47.32 43.31 21.81
N ILE A 6 -46.26 43.36 22.62
CA ILE A 6 -44.91 42.90 22.21
C ILE A 6 -44.75 41.45 22.65
N THR A 7 -44.84 40.50 21.72
CA THR A 7 -44.46 39.10 21.96
C THR A 7 -42.96 38.93 21.81
N LYS A 8 -42.26 38.64 22.91
CA LYS A 8 -40.82 38.32 22.89
C LYS A 8 -40.61 36.98 22.20
N ILE A 9 -40.00 36.99 21.01
CA ILE A 9 -39.49 35.77 20.38
C ILE A 9 -38.12 35.49 21.03
N HIS A 10 -37.99 34.35 21.71
CA HIS A 10 -36.70 33.83 22.15
C HIS A 10 -36.38 32.59 21.33
N PRO A 11 -35.42 32.67 20.39
CA PRO A 11 -34.99 31.46 19.74
C PRO A 11 -33.48 31.28 19.94
N ILE A 12 -33.05 30.02 19.98
CA ILE A 12 -32.13 29.45 18.98
C ILE A 12 -31.25 28.37 19.59
N LYS A 13 -30.62 28.51 20.77
CA LYS A 13 -29.57 27.52 21.16
C LYS A 13 -30.07 26.17 21.67
N SER A 14 -30.98 26.16 22.65
CA SER A 14 -31.44 24.92 23.29
C SER A 14 -32.20 24.03 22.28
N THR A 15 -33.14 24.62 21.55
CA THR A 15 -33.92 23.93 20.53
C THR A 15 -33.09 23.50 19.32
N LEU A 16 -32.06 24.26 18.93
CA LEU A 16 -31.11 23.83 17.89
C LEU A 16 -30.26 22.64 18.37
N ASN A 17 -29.78 22.65 19.62
CA ASN A 17 -29.01 21.53 20.16
C ASN A 17 -29.85 20.26 20.26
N LEU A 18 -31.10 20.37 20.71
CA LEU A 18 -32.05 19.24 20.74
C LEU A 18 -32.36 18.72 19.33
N ALA A 19 -32.49 19.62 18.34
CA ALA A 19 -32.71 19.21 16.96
C ALA A 19 -31.47 18.54 16.35
N ILE A 20 -30.26 19.04 16.63
CA ILE A 20 -29.00 18.42 16.21
C ILE A 20 -28.89 17.02 16.83
N ASP A 21 -29.09 16.90 18.14
CA ASP A 21 -29.00 15.63 18.87
C ASP A 21 -29.99 14.59 18.33
N TYR A 22 -31.21 15.03 18.01
CA TYR A 22 -32.24 14.19 17.39
C TYR A 22 -31.87 13.72 15.97
N ILE A 23 -31.21 14.58 15.17
CA ILE A 23 -30.79 14.28 13.79
C ILE A 23 -29.53 13.40 13.76
N THR A 24 -28.65 13.49 14.76
CA THR A 24 -27.42 12.69 14.91
C THR A 24 -27.62 11.39 15.69
N LYS A 25 -28.88 11.05 16.02
CA LYS A 25 -29.21 9.82 16.73
C LYS A 25 -29.07 8.63 15.78
N SER A 26 -28.34 7.59 16.19
CA SER A 26 -28.00 6.41 15.36
C SER A 26 -29.19 5.67 14.75
N GLU A 27 -30.39 5.82 15.33
CA GLU A 27 -31.64 5.27 14.80
C GLU A 27 -32.19 6.02 13.56
N LYS A 28 -31.69 7.22 13.27
CA LYS A 28 -32.20 8.13 12.22
C LYS A 28 -31.19 8.58 11.18
N THR A 29 -29.91 8.21 11.35
CA THR A 29 -28.81 8.66 10.49
C THR A 29 -28.09 7.43 9.94
N ASP A 30 -27.84 7.41 8.61
CA ASP A 30 -27.08 6.31 7.99
C ASP A 30 -25.73 6.10 8.68
N GLU A 31 -25.33 4.85 8.89
CA GLU A 31 -24.08 4.50 9.58
C GLU A 31 -22.85 5.19 8.98
N LYS A 32 -22.82 5.36 7.64
CA LYS A 32 -21.76 6.09 6.92
C LYS A 32 -21.73 7.59 7.24
N ILE A 33 -22.88 8.20 7.52
CA ILE A 33 -22.96 9.61 7.92
C ILE A 33 -22.51 9.74 9.37
N GLN A 34 -22.89 8.80 10.23
CA GLN A 34 -22.44 8.77 11.61
C GLN A 34 -20.92 8.60 11.71
N GLU A 35 -20.33 7.66 10.98
CA GLU A 35 -18.87 7.49 10.91
C GLU A 35 -18.16 8.77 10.46
N ARG A 36 -18.73 9.52 9.51
CA ARG A 36 -18.16 10.79 9.05
C ARG A 36 -18.26 11.89 10.10
N ILE A 37 -19.35 11.94 10.87
CA ILE A 37 -19.55 12.90 11.97
C ILE A 37 -18.55 12.59 13.09
N ASP A 38 -18.43 11.33 13.49
CA ASP A 38 -17.50 10.90 14.53
C ASP A 38 -16.03 11.15 14.11
N LEU A 39 -15.70 10.87 12.85
CA LEU A 39 -14.40 11.19 12.27
C LEU A 39 -14.12 12.71 12.30
N ALA A 40 -15.13 13.54 11.99
CA ALA A 40 -15.01 14.99 12.01
C ALA A 40 -14.81 15.53 13.44
N ILE A 41 -15.53 14.99 14.43
CA ILE A 41 -15.38 15.33 15.86
C ILE A 41 -13.97 14.96 16.34
N LYS A 42 -13.50 13.74 16.03
CA LYS A 42 -12.14 13.27 16.36
C LYS A 42 -11.03 14.11 15.70
N ASN A 43 -11.28 14.61 14.49
CA ASN A 43 -10.37 15.54 13.80
C ASN A 43 -10.37 16.94 14.43
N LYS A 44 -11.51 17.40 14.96
CA LYS A 44 -11.65 18.70 15.65
C LYS A 44 -10.97 18.72 17.02
N GLU A 45 -10.98 17.61 17.74
CA GLU A 45 -10.25 17.45 19.02
C GLU A 45 -8.73 17.38 18.87
N ASN A 46 -8.22 17.24 17.64
CA ASN A 46 -6.79 17.34 17.33
C ASN A 46 -6.49 18.66 16.60
N PRO A 47 -6.40 19.80 17.32
CA PRO A 47 -6.12 21.10 16.70
C PRO A 47 -4.67 21.08 16.20
N THR A 48 -4.49 20.67 14.95
CA THR A 48 -3.20 20.39 14.29
C THR A 48 -2.36 19.34 15.04
N LYS A 49 -2.20 18.15 14.45
CA LYS A 49 -1.08 17.27 14.84
C LYS A 49 0.19 18.11 14.77
N LYS A 50 0.82 18.46 15.90
CA LYS A 50 2.08 19.20 15.92
C LYS A 50 3.09 18.38 15.13
N ARG A 51 3.29 18.75 13.86
CA ARG A 51 4.27 18.08 13.01
C ARG A 51 5.61 18.47 13.56
N VAL A 52 6.37 17.48 14.01
CA VAL A 52 7.78 17.69 14.36
C VAL A 52 8.48 18.23 13.11
N GLY A 53 9.12 19.39 13.26
CA GLY A 53 9.82 20.05 12.16
C GLY A 53 11.02 19.24 11.66
N ASN A 54 11.71 19.77 10.65
CA ASN A 54 13.02 19.25 10.27
C ASN A 54 14.12 20.07 10.96
N VAL A 55 15.21 19.40 11.35
CA VAL A 55 16.45 20.06 11.76
C VAL A 55 17.12 20.69 10.54
N ILE A 56 17.64 21.90 10.73
CA ILE A 56 18.41 22.65 9.73
C ILE A 56 19.87 22.31 9.93
N ASP A 57 20.52 21.80 8.89
CA ASP A 57 21.96 21.67 8.88
C ASP A 57 22.60 23.06 8.73
N ILE A 58 23.13 23.58 9.84
CA ILE A 58 23.72 24.92 9.92
C ILE A 58 25.00 25.01 9.07
N SER A 59 25.71 23.89 8.91
CA SER A 59 26.98 23.84 8.18
C SER A 59 26.78 23.98 6.67
N THR A 60 25.64 23.55 6.14
CA THR A 60 25.33 23.59 4.70
C THR A 60 24.35 24.69 4.31
N ASN A 61 23.70 25.33 5.29
CA ASN A 61 22.70 26.37 5.04
C ASN A 61 23.33 27.75 4.86
N GLU A 62 23.28 28.28 3.63
CA GLU A 62 23.82 29.59 3.25
C GLU A 62 23.30 30.75 4.13
N LYS A 63 22.01 30.73 4.52
CA LYS A 63 21.44 31.76 5.40
C LYS A 63 21.99 31.67 6.82
N ALA A 64 22.25 30.46 7.30
CA ALA A 64 22.84 30.24 8.62
C ALA A 64 24.34 30.59 8.65
N GLN A 65 25.04 30.44 7.53
CA GLN A 65 26.43 30.88 7.39
C GLN A 65 26.56 32.40 7.27
N SER A 66 25.67 33.05 6.51
CA SER A 66 25.74 34.49 6.23
C SER A 66 25.13 35.37 7.32
N SER A 67 24.15 34.88 8.08
CA SER A 67 23.44 35.67 9.10
C SER A 67 23.58 35.06 10.50
N LYS A 68 24.26 35.79 11.40
CA LYS A 68 24.41 35.37 12.79
C LYS A 68 23.08 35.22 13.53
N GLY A 69 22.12 36.10 13.24
CA GLY A 69 20.77 36.01 13.83
C GLY A 69 20.02 34.75 13.40
N TYR A 70 20.11 34.39 12.12
CA TYR A 70 19.51 33.16 11.61
C TYR A 70 20.22 31.92 12.16
N GLU A 71 21.55 31.94 12.29
CA GLU A 71 22.32 30.87 12.92
C GLU A 71 21.81 30.57 14.35
N VAL A 72 21.67 31.62 15.19
CA VAL A 72 21.18 31.48 16.57
C VAL A 72 19.74 30.96 16.61
N TRP A 73 18.88 31.48 15.74
CA TRP A 73 17.51 30.99 15.62
C TRP A 73 17.46 29.53 15.19
N ALA A 74 18.25 29.13 14.18
CA ALA A 74 18.32 27.76 13.67
C ALA A 74 18.82 26.80 14.76
N ARG A 75 19.83 27.17 15.56
CA ARG A 75 20.27 26.38 16.72
C ARG A 75 19.14 26.14 17.72
N LYS A 76 18.41 27.21 18.11
CA LYS A 76 17.27 27.10 19.05
C LYS A 76 16.13 26.26 18.48
N HIS A 77 15.82 26.43 17.20
CA HIS A 77 14.81 25.65 16.48
C HIS A 77 15.18 24.17 16.42
N ASN A 78 16.45 23.86 16.13
CA ASN A 78 16.96 22.50 16.06
C ASN A 78 16.83 21.78 17.40
N ILE A 79 17.26 22.42 18.51
CA ILE A 79 17.14 21.86 19.85
C ILE A 79 15.67 21.54 20.18
N LYS A 80 14.76 22.48 19.90
CA LYS A 80 13.33 22.28 20.13
C LYS A 80 12.78 21.11 19.29
N THR A 81 13.16 21.04 18.02
CA THR A 81 12.74 19.98 17.10
C THR A 81 13.25 18.60 17.52
N MET A 82 14.47 18.52 18.04
CA MET A 82 15.03 17.30 18.62
C MET A 82 14.28 16.87 19.88
N ALA A 83 13.99 17.80 20.79
CA ALA A 83 13.23 17.53 22.00
C ALA A 83 11.82 16.98 21.68
N ASP A 84 11.12 17.62 20.74
CA ASP A 84 9.80 17.16 20.26
C ASP A 84 9.89 15.76 19.62
N SER A 85 10.99 15.45 18.92
CA SER A 85 11.25 14.11 18.35
C SER A 85 11.43 13.05 19.44
N ILE A 86 12.20 13.36 20.49
CA ILE A 86 12.45 12.44 21.62
C ILE A 86 11.17 12.17 22.39
N ILE A 87 10.35 13.19 22.64
CA ILE A 87 9.04 13.03 23.31
C ILE A 87 8.18 12.06 22.50
N LYS A 88 8.09 12.27 21.19
CA LYS A 88 7.31 11.40 20.30
C LYS A 88 7.82 9.96 20.28
N LEU A 89 9.13 9.74 20.29
CA LEU A 89 9.70 8.39 20.39
C LEU A 89 9.30 7.71 21.70
N ARG A 90 9.35 8.44 22.81
CA ARG A 90 8.95 7.92 24.12
C ARG A 90 7.45 7.61 24.18
N GLU A 91 6.60 8.43 23.57
CA GLU A 91 5.17 8.13 23.40
C GLU A 91 4.93 6.85 22.60
N GLN A 92 5.84 6.50 21.69
CA GLN A 92 5.84 5.24 20.93
C GLN A 92 6.55 4.08 21.65
N GLY A 93 6.99 4.27 22.90
CA GLY A 93 7.70 3.25 23.69
C GLY A 93 9.19 3.09 23.34
N ILE A 94 9.76 3.98 22.51
CA ILE A 94 11.16 3.93 22.11
C ILE A 94 11.99 4.76 23.09
N ASN A 95 12.68 4.08 23.98
CA ASN A 95 13.36 4.70 25.13
C ASN A 95 14.84 5.04 24.89
N SER A 96 15.48 4.49 23.85
CA SER A 96 16.90 4.73 23.56
C SER A 96 17.18 4.81 22.05
N ILE A 97 18.31 5.42 21.69
CA ILE A 97 18.81 5.48 20.31
C ILE A 97 19.18 4.08 19.81
N THR A 98 19.78 3.25 20.67
CA THR A 98 20.10 1.85 20.33
C THR A 98 18.84 1.05 20.00
N HIS A 99 17.77 1.20 20.78
CA HIS A 99 16.49 0.56 20.51
C HIS A 99 15.87 1.08 19.19
N LEU A 100 16.02 2.37 18.89
CA LEU A 100 15.62 2.92 17.59
C LEU A 100 16.40 2.30 16.42
N ASP A 101 17.71 2.14 16.56
CA ASP A 101 18.58 1.54 15.54
C ASP A 101 18.24 0.06 15.34
N ASP A 102 18.01 -0.69 16.41
CA ASP A 102 17.56 -2.09 16.34
C ASP A 102 16.18 -2.22 15.66
N LEU A 103 15.24 -1.32 15.97
CA LEU A 103 13.93 -1.28 15.32
C LEU A 103 14.03 -0.97 13.82
N ILE A 104 14.92 -0.04 13.43
CA ILE A 104 15.18 0.27 12.02
C ILE A 104 15.73 -0.96 11.31
N LYS A 105 16.71 -1.64 11.91
CA LYS A 105 17.29 -2.87 11.35
C LYS A 105 16.25 -3.96 11.18
N LYS A 106 15.52 -4.28 12.26
CA LYS A 106 14.45 -5.29 12.22
C LYS A 106 13.39 -4.96 11.18
N SER A 107 12.93 -3.72 11.12
CA SER A 107 11.93 -3.31 10.12
C SER A 107 12.48 -3.44 8.70
N ALA A 108 13.76 -3.15 8.48
CA ALA A 108 14.41 -3.30 7.18
C ALA A 108 14.51 -4.77 6.76
N ASP A 109 14.82 -5.67 7.68
CA ASP A 109 14.83 -7.13 7.48
C ASP A 109 13.41 -7.63 7.17
N ASP A 110 12.41 -7.28 7.99
CA ASP A 110 11.01 -7.65 7.78
C ASP A 110 10.48 -7.15 6.40
N ARG A 111 10.89 -5.94 5.99
CA ARG A 111 10.56 -5.39 4.67
C ARG A 111 11.20 -6.19 3.54
N GLN A 112 12.42 -6.67 3.72
CA GLN A 112 13.10 -7.50 2.73
C GLN A 112 12.41 -8.86 2.60
N ASP A 113 12.03 -9.47 3.72
CA ASP A 113 11.25 -10.72 3.72
C ASP A 113 9.90 -10.56 3.00
N LEU A 114 9.21 -9.43 3.18
CA LEU A 114 7.98 -9.12 2.43
C LEU A 114 8.23 -9.03 0.93
N LEU A 115 9.31 -8.37 0.50
CA LEU A 115 9.66 -8.28 -0.91
C LEU A 115 9.95 -9.65 -1.52
N ASP A 116 10.65 -10.51 -0.80
CA ASP A 116 11.00 -11.83 -1.32
C ASP A 116 9.78 -12.75 -1.40
N LYS A 117 8.83 -12.64 -0.47
CA LYS A 117 7.50 -13.28 -0.59
C LYS A 117 6.73 -12.79 -1.81
N ILE A 118 6.69 -11.47 -2.05
CA ILE A 118 6.01 -10.88 -3.22
C ILE A 118 6.65 -11.39 -4.51
N LYS A 119 7.99 -11.39 -4.62
CA LYS A 119 8.70 -11.89 -5.80
C LYS A 119 8.37 -13.36 -6.08
N LYS A 120 8.33 -14.20 -5.03
CA LYS A 120 7.97 -15.61 -5.18
C LYS A 120 6.56 -15.77 -5.78
N ILE A 121 5.59 -15.01 -5.27
CA ILE A 121 4.23 -15.00 -5.85
C ILE A 121 4.26 -14.54 -7.31
N GLU A 122 5.00 -13.49 -7.64
CA GLU A 122 5.12 -12.99 -9.02
C GLU A 122 5.72 -14.04 -9.96
N THR A 123 6.71 -14.81 -9.50
CA THR A 123 7.28 -15.91 -10.29
C THR A 123 6.28 -17.04 -10.51
N GLU A 124 5.51 -17.40 -9.49
CA GLU A 124 4.48 -18.45 -9.58
C GLU A 124 3.34 -18.02 -10.52
N MET A 125 2.89 -16.77 -10.40
CA MET A 125 1.90 -16.19 -11.30
C MET A 125 2.40 -16.19 -12.75
N LYS A 126 3.66 -15.81 -12.97
CA LYS A 126 4.26 -15.80 -14.32
C LYS A 126 4.28 -17.20 -14.93
N SER A 127 4.66 -18.23 -14.16
CA SER A 127 4.62 -19.62 -14.65
C SER A 127 3.21 -20.07 -14.99
N LEU A 128 2.22 -19.77 -14.15
CA LEU A 128 0.83 -20.15 -14.38
C LEU A 128 0.22 -19.44 -15.61
N SER A 129 0.57 -18.17 -15.81
CA SER A 129 0.19 -17.44 -17.03
C SER A 129 0.82 -18.06 -18.28
N GLN A 130 2.08 -18.47 -18.20
CA GLN A 130 2.75 -19.17 -19.31
C GLN A 130 2.09 -20.52 -19.60
N ASP A 131 1.71 -21.27 -18.57
CA ASP A 131 0.96 -22.51 -18.71
C ASP A 131 -0.38 -22.26 -19.42
N MET A 132 -1.10 -21.18 -19.08
CA MET A 132 -2.35 -20.81 -19.75
C MET A 132 -2.15 -20.53 -21.24
N GLU A 133 -1.09 -19.80 -21.60
CA GLU A 133 -0.73 -19.54 -23.01
C GLU A 133 -0.38 -20.84 -23.76
N ASN A 134 0.39 -21.72 -23.11
CA ASN A 134 0.73 -23.02 -23.67
C ASN A 134 -0.51 -23.88 -23.90
N ILE A 135 -1.45 -23.93 -22.95
CA ILE A 135 -2.72 -24.65 -23.10
C ILE A 135 -3.54 -24.09 -24.26
N ASN A 136 -3.64 -22.77 -24.37
CA ASN A 136 -4.36 -22.13 -25.47
C ASN A 136 -3.74 -22.51 -26.83
N THR A 137 -2.40 -22.51 -26.89
CA THR A 137 -1.66 -22.87 -28.10
C THR A 137 -1.84 -24.35 -28.48
N ILE A 138 -1.81 -25.23 -27.49
CA ILE A 138 -2.10 -26.66 -27.66
C ILE A 138 -3.52 -26.84 -28.20
N ASN A 139 -4.51 -26.15 -27.63
CA ASN A 139 -5.89 -26.26 -28.08
C ASN A 139 -6.07 -25.74 -29.51
N LYS A 140 -5.43 -24.61 -29.86
CA LYS A 140 -5.50 -24.00 -31.20
C LYS A 140 -4.96 -24.92 -32.30
N TYR A 141 -3.81 -25.55 -32.07
CA TYR A 141 -3.12 -26.35 -33.09
C TYR A 141 -3.27 -27.86 -32.90
N ARG A 142 -4.18 -28.29 -32.02
CA ARG A 142 -4.39 -29.71 -31.69
C ARG A 142 -4.70 -30.58 -32.90
N GLU A 143 -5.60 -30.11 -33.77
CA GLU A 143 -6.03 -30.90 -34.93
C GLU A 143 -4.95 -30.96 -36.01
N ILE A 144 -4.19 -29.87 -36.22
CA ILE A 144 -3.01 -29.83 -37.11
C ILE A 144 -1.98 -30.88 -36.67
N TYR A 145 -1.62 -30.86 -35.37
CA TYR A 145 -0.67 -31.81 -34.81
C TYR A 145 -1.19 -33.25 -34.90
N LYS A 146 -2.48 -33.47 -34.64
CA LYS A 146 -3.12 -34.79 -34.72
C LYS A 146 -3.12 -35.34 -36.15
N TYR A 147 -3.32 -34.50 -37.18
CA TYR A 147 -3.20 -34.90 -38.58
C TYR A 147 -1.75 -35.29 -38.91
N HIS A 148 -0.78 -34.42 -38.63
CA HIS A 148 0.64 -34.70 -38.86
C HIS A 148 1.12 -35.97 -38.14
N LYS A 149 0.65 -36.21 -36.91
CA LYS A 149 0.99 -37.43 -36.14
C LYS A 149 0.45 -38.72 -36.80
N LYS A 150 -0.68 -38.64 -37.50
CA LYS A 150 -1.26 -39.79 -38.22
C LYS A 150 -0.64 -39.99 -39.60
N ASN A 151 -0.19 -38.91 -40.24
CA ASN A 151 0.37 -38.91 -41.59
C ASN A 151 1.82 -38.36 -41.58
N PRO A 152 2.79 -39.08 -41.00
CA PRO A 152 4.16 -38.59 -40.86
C PRO A 152 4.91 -38.42 -42.19
N ASP A 153 4.46 -39.10 -43.26
CA ASP A 153 5.10 -39.06 -44.58
C ASP A 153 4.62 -37.89 -45.46
N ASP A 154 3.60 -37.14 -45.02
CA ASP A 154 3.04 -35.98 -45.73
C ASP A 154 3.96 -34.75 -45.55
N LYS A 155 5.03 -34.72 -46.35
CA LYS A 155 6.05 -33.65 -46.30
C LYS A 155 5.48 -32.28 -46.67
N GLN A 156 4.53 -32.21 -47.60
CA GLN A 156 3.90 -30.95 -48.00
C GLN A 156 3.15 -30.32 -46.83
N PHE A 157 2.36 -31.11 -46.10
CA PHE A 157 1.69 -30.65 -44.88
C PHE A 157 2.69 -30.22 -43.80
N ALA A 158 3.75 -31.00 -43.59
CA ALA A 158 4.77 -30.68 -42.58
C ALA A 158 5.52 -29.37 -42.86
N GLU A 159 5.76 -29.06 -44.14
CA GLU A 159 6.36 -27.79 -44.57
C GLU A 159 5.39 -26.62 -44.46
N GLU A 160 4.13 -26.80 -44.88
CA GLU A 160 3.09 -25.75 -44.83
C GLU A 160 2.78 -25.32 -43.39
N TYR A 161 2.63 -26.28 -42.47
CA TYR A 161 2.29 -26.04 -41.06
C TYR A 161 3.49 -26.13 -40.12
N TYR A 162 4.70 -25.94 -40.65
CA TYR A 162 5.94 -26.07 -39.88
C TYR A 162 5.93 -25.19 -38.62
N SER A 163 5.45 -23.95 -38.76
CA SER A 163 5.45 -22.97 -37.68
C SER A 163 4.53 -23.39 -36.54
N GLU A 164 3.31 -23.82 -36.85
CA GLU A 164 2.27 -24.24 -35.93
C GLU A 164 2.68 -25.52 -35.21
N LEU A 165 3.25 -26.48 -35.94
CA LEU A 165 3.78 -27.72 -35.37
C LEU A 165 4.95 -27.46 -34.42
N SER A 166 5.83 -26.51 -34.75
CA SER A 166 6.94 -26.11 -33.89
C SER A 166 6.44 -25.48 -32.59
N VAL A 167 5.55 -24.47 -32.68
CA VAL A 167 5.00 -23.81 -31.49
C VAL A 167 4.19 -24.79 -30.63
N TYR A 168 3.41 -25.68 -31.25
CA TYR A 168 2.70 -26.74 -30.53
C TYR A 168 3.66 -27.65 -29.76
N LYS A 169 4.75 -28.10 -30.38
CA LYS A 169 5.76 -28.97 -29.72
C LYS A 169 6.39 -28.26 -28.53
N ILE A 170 6.71 -26.98 -28.66
CA ILE A 170 7.28 -26.17 -27.57
C ILE A 170 6.27 -26.03 -26.42
N ALA A 171 5.03 -25.66 -26.72
CA ALA A 171 3.96 -25.51 -25.72
C ALA A 171 3.66 -26.84 -25.00
N ALA A 172 3.57 -27.94 -25.75
CA ALA A 172 3.36 -29.27 -25.19
C ALA A 172 4.52 -29.70 -24.29
N LYS A 173 5.76 -29.42 -24.68
CA LYS A 173 6.94 -29.68 -23.85
C LYS A 173 6.90 -28.86 -22.56
N GLY A 174 6.59 -27.57 -22.63
CA GLY A 174 6.50 -26.71 -21.45
C GLY A 174 5.46 -27.20 -20.43
N ILE A 175 4.31 -27.71 -20.88
CA ILE A 175 3.33 -28.33 -19.98
C ILE A 175 3.85 -29.64 -19.39
N LEU A 176 4.53 -30.48 -20.18
CA LEU A 176 5.08 -31.76 -19.72
C LEU A 176 6.20 -31.61 -18.67
N GLU A 177 6.87 -30.47 -18.60
CA GLU A 177 7.90 -30.19 -17.58
C GLU A 177 7.30 -30.11 -16.16
N ASN A 178 6.07 -29.63 -16.03
CA ASN A 178 5.42 -29.40 -14.73
C ASN A 178 4.19 -30.30 -14.48
N TYR A 179 3.61 -30.88 -15.53
CA TYR A 179 2.36 -31.64 -15.44
C TYR A 179 2.41 -32.94 -16.25
N ASN A 180 1.89 -34.03 -15.67
CA ASN A 180 1.74 -35.31 -16.38
C ASN A 180 0.63 -35.29 -17.45
N LYS A 181 -0.29 -34.32 -17.36
CA LYS A 181 -1.45 -34.17 -18.25
C LYS A 181 -1.78 -32.69 -18.43
N LEU A 182 -2.54 -32.37 -19.47
CA LEU A 182 -2.99 -31.00 -19.71
C LEU A 182 -3.77 -30.49 -18.48
N PRO A 183 -3.31 -29.42 -17.81
CA PRO A 183 -3.95 -28.91 -16.62
C PRO A 183 -5.29 -28.23 -16.94
N ASN A 184 -6.16 -28.18 -15.94
CA ASN A 184 -7.49 -27.58 -16.07
C ASN A 184 -7.38 -26.05 -16.05
N THR A 185 -7.88 -25.40 -17.10
CA THR A 185 -7.82 -23.93 -17.22
C THR A 185 -8.57 -23.21 -16.09
N LYS A 186 -9.70 -23.77 -15.61
CA LYS A 186 -10.45 -23.18 -14.50
C LYS A 186 -9.66 -23.20 -13.19
N GLU A 187 -8.90 -24.28 -12.96
CA GLU A 187 -8.06 -24.41 -11.77
C GLU A 187 -6.90 -23.42 -11.80
N ILE A 188 -6.27 -23.22 -12.97
CA ILE A 188 -5.22 -22.21 -13.15
C ILE A 188 -5.74 -20.80 -12.89
N LEU A 189 -6.92 -20.45 -13.42
CA LEU A 189 -7.53 -19.14 -13.18
C LEU A 189 -7.81 -18.92 -11.69
N SER A 190 -8.44 -19.89 -11.03
CA SER A 190 -8.71 -19.81 -9.59
C SER A 190 -7.42 -19.59 -8.79
N LYS A 191 -6.34 -20.29 -9.14
CA LYS A 191 -5.05 -20.15 -8.47
C LYS A 191 -4.40 -18.79 -8.75
N LEU A 192 -4.53 -18.27 -9.96
CA LEU A 192 -4.06 -16.92 -10.31
C LEU A 192 -4.81 -15.85 -9.49
N ASP A 193 -6.13 -15.98 -9.35
CA ASP A 193 -6.95 -15.06 -8.55
C ASP A 193 -6.53 -15.09 -7.07
N GLU A 194 -6.36 -16.29 -6.49
CA GLU A 194 -5.86 -16.44 -5.12
C GLU A 194 -4.47 -15.84 -4.90
N LEU A 195 -3.56 -16.04 -5.85
CA LEU A 195 -2.21 -15.46 -5.79
C LEU A 195 -2.23 -13.94 -5.91
N GLN A 196 -3.10 -13.41 -6.77
CA GLN A 196 -3.28 -11.97 -6.94
C GLN A 196 -3.79 -11.32 -5.65
N GLU A 197 -4.78 -11.93 -4.98
CA GLU A 197 -5.27 -11.43 -3.68
C GLU A 197 -4.18 -11.46 -2.61
N LYS A 198 -3.44 -12.57 -2.49
CA LYS A 198 -2.29 -12.67 -1.57
C LYS A 198 -1.23 -11.60 -1.85
N LYS A 199 -0.93 -11.35 -3.12
CA LYS A 199 0.00 -10.29 -3.55
C LYS A 199 -0.51 -8.91 -3.12
N ASN A 200 -1.79 -8.63 -3.31
CA ASN A 200 -2.39 -7.35 -2.93
C ASN A 200 -2.26 -7.11 -1.42
N THR A 201 -2.56 -8.11 -0.59
CA THR A 201 -2.39 -8.02 0.87
C THR A 201 -0.93 -7.76 1.26
N LEU A 202 0.02 -8.53 0.73
CA LEU A 202 1.44 -8.33 1.02
C LEU A 202 1.96 -6.97 0.54
N MET A 203 1.45 -6.46 -0.58
CA MET A 203 1.81 -5.14 -1.09
C MET A 203 1.32 -4.01 -0.16
N GLN A 204 0.15 -4.17 0.45
CA GLN A 204 -0.35 -3.23 1.47
C GLN A 204 0.55 -3.24 2.72
N GLU A 205 0.91 -4.42 3.22
CA GLU A 205 1.83 -4.57 4.35
C GLU A 205 3.21 -3.95 4.04
N TYR A 206 3.74 -4.20 2.84
CA TYR A 206 4.99 -3.61 2.38
C TYR A 206 4.92 -2.07 2.35
N SER A 207 3.84 -1.50 1.81
CA SER A 207 3.63 -0.05 1.76
C SER A 207 3.58 0.58 3.15
N PHE A 208 2.88 -0.07 4.08
CA PHE A 208 2.82 0.35 5.48
C PHE A 208 4.20 0.29 6.17
N SER A 209 4.93 -0.83 5.98
CA SER A 209 6.27 -1.03 6.51
C SER A 209 7.23 0.05 5.97
N LYS A 210 7.21 0.33 4.67
CA LYS A 210 7.99 1.40 4.03
C LYS A 210 7.71 2.76 4.67
N SER A 211 6.44 3.14 4.82
CA SER A 211 6.07 4.41 5.46
C SER A 211 6.56 4.50 6.91
N THR A 212 6.56 3.39 7.62
CA THR A 212 7.01 3.31 9.02
C THR A 212 8.52 3.49 9.09
N ILE A 213 9.28 2.76 8.28
CA ILE A 213 10.73 2.85 8.19
C ILE A 213 11.18 4.26 7.80
N ASP A 214 10.53 4.90 6.82
CA ASP A 214 10.85 6.27 6.40
C ASP A 214 10.70 7.27 7.56
N LYS A 215 9.69 7.08 8.42
CA LYS A 215 9.51 7.90 9.63
C LYS A 215 10.62 7.64 10.65
N LEU A 216 11.01 6.39 10.87
CA LEU A 216 12.07 6.04 11.80
C LEU A 216 13.42 6.61 11.34
N TYR A 217 13.77 6.48 10.05
CA TYR A 217 14.98 7.09 9.49
C TYR A 217 14.99 8.60 9.62
N LYS A 218 13.85 9.25 9.35
CA LYS A 218 13.74 10.70 9.50
C LYS A 218 13.98 11.12 10.94
N THR A 219 13.39 10.42 11.91
CA THR A 219 13.62 10.68 13.33
C THR A 219 15.07 10.43 13.73
N ARG A 220 15.66 9.32 13.26
CA ARG A 220 17.07 8.99 13.54
C ARG A 220 18.03 10.04 12.99
N LYS A 221 17.76 10.56 11.79
CA LYS A 221 18.53 11.67 11.19
C LYS A 221 18.41 12.95 12.04
N THR A 222 17.22 13.29 12.50
CA THR A 222 17.01 14.44 13.40
C THR A 222 17.85 14.33 14.68
N MET A 223 18.01 13.12 15.23
CA MET A 223 18.82 12.88 16.42
C MET A 223 20.33 12.78 16.15
N GLY A 224 20.76 12.48 14.92
CA GLY A 224 22.18 12.38 14.55
C GLY A 224 22.91 13.72 14.41
N PHE A 225 22.20 14.85 14.56
CA PHE A 225 22.79 16.19 14.63
C PHE A 225 23.18 16.59 16.07
N ILE A 226 23.12 15.66 17.02
CA ILE A 226 23.67 15.76 18.38
C ILE A 226 25.15 15.40 18.31
#